data_AF-A0A1V6ARF1-F1
#
_entry.id   AF-A0A1V6ARF1-F1
#
_cell.length_a   1.000
_cell.length_b   1.000
_cell.length_c   1.000
_cell.angle_alpha   90.00
_cell.angle_beta   90.00
_cell.angle_gamma   90.00
#
_symmetry.space_group_name_H-M   'P 1'
#
loop_
_entity.id
_entity.type
_entity.pdbx_description
1 polymer ?
#
loop_
_entity_poly.entity_id
_entity_poly.type
_entity_poly.pdbx_seq_one_letter_code
_entity_poly.pdbx_strand_id
1 'polypeptide(L)' 'MDNGKTYASANALERCVSDCEKTVIIHALRRTKGDAAAAARMLGTTKRVLAGKIHKYEIDCTLFESEY' A
#
# COMPACT_ATOMS: atom_id res chain seq x y z
N MET A 1 -13.01 -27.49 -8.00
CA MET A 1 -13.36 -26.14 -7.52
C MET A 1 -12.50 -25.15 -8.28
N ASP A 2 -12.84 -25.12 -9.55
CA ASP A 2 -12.39 -24.32 -10.66
C ASP A 2 -13.13 -22.98 -10.56
N ASN A 3 -12.60 -22.06 -9.76
CA ASN A 3 -13.16 -20.72 -9.65
C ASN A 3 -12.78 -19.90 -10.89
N GLY A 4 -13.61 -20.04 -11.92
CA GLY A 4 -14.20 -18.93 -12.67
C GLY A 4 -13.27 -17.77 -13.02
N LYS A 5 -12.43 -17.97 -14.03
CA LYS A 5 -11.92 -16.87 -14.86
C LYS A 5 -13.15 -16.16 -15.46
N THR A 6 -13.44 -14.92 -15.05
CA THR A 6 -14.50 -14.07 -15.65
C THR A 6 -14.05 -12.60 -15.77
N TYR A 7 -13.24 -12.38 -16.81
CA TYR A 7 -13.23 -11.33 -17.85
C TYR A 7 -13.46 -9.83 -17.51
N ALA A 8 -12.39 -9.05 -17.67
CA ALA A 8 -12.32 -7.75 -18.38
C ALA A 8 -13.20 -6.55 -17.95
N SER A 9 -13.78 -6.55 -16.75
CA SER A 9 -14.28 -5.33 -16.09
C SER A 9 -13.99 -5.32 -14.59
N ALA A 10 -12.85 -5.88 -14.17
CA ALA A 10 -12.34 -5.68 -12.81
C ALA A 10 -12.15 -4.17 -12.61
N ASN A 11 -13.07 -3.59 -11.84
CA ASN A 11 -13.56 -2.23 -11.92
C ASN A 11 -12.44 -1.19 -12.04
N ALA A 12 -12.48 -0.32 -13.06
CA ALA A 12 -11.57 0.82 -13.17
C ALA A 12 -11.53 1.61 -11.85
N LEU A 13 -12.65 1.69 -11.14
CA LEU A 13 -12.75 2.24 -9.80
C LEU A 13 -11.86 1.51 -8.78
N GLU A 14 -11.93 0.18 -8.69
CA GLU A 14 -11.11 -0.60 -7.76
C GLU A 14 -9.61 -0.45 -8.07
N ARG A 15 -9.24 -0.37 -9.35
CA ARG A 15 -7.86 -0.09 -9.77
C ARG A 15 -7.41 1.30 -9.33
N CYS A 16 -8.22 2.33 -9.59
CA CYS A 16 -7.90 3.70 -9.17
C CYS A 16 -7.81 3.82 -7.65
N VAL A 17 -8.70 3.16 -6.90
CA VAL A 17 -8.65 3.13 -5.43
C VAL A 17 -7.36 2.44 -4.97
N SER A 18 -7.03 1.28 -5.53
CA SER A 18 -5.79 0.56 -5.19
C SER A 18 -4.53 1.37 -5.49
N ASP A 19 -4.50 2.11 -6.59
CA ASP A 19 -3.36 2.95 -6.99
C ASP A 19 -3.22 4.18 -6.08
N CYS A 20 -4.33 4.85 -5.77
CA CYS A 20 -4.37 5.93 -4.78
C CYS A 20 -3.91 5.44 -3.41
N GLU A 21 -4.41 4.29 -2.95
CA GLU A 21 -3.99 3.70 -1.67
C GLU A 21 -2.50 3.39 -1.66
N LYS A 22 -1.97 2.79 -2.72
CA LYS A 22 -0.54 2.48 -2.86
C LYS A 22 0.29 3.77 -2.80
N THR A 23 -0.10 4.80 -3.55
CA THR A 23 0.58 6.10 -3.59
C THR A 23 0.58 6.79 -2.23
N VAL A 24 -0.54 6.78 -1.51
CA VAL A 24 -0.65 7.36 -0.17
C VAL A 24 0.26 6.65 0.83
N ILE A 25 0.32 5.32 0.78
CA ILE A 25 1.21 4.52 1.63
C ILE A 25 2.68 4.83 1.32
N ILE A 26 3.06 4.85 0.04
CA ILE A 26 4.42 5.19 -0.39
C ILE A 26 4.81 6.60 0.08
N HIS A 27 3.91 7.58 -0.06
CA HIS A 27 4.17 8.95 0.38
C HIS A 27 4.35 9.03 1.91
N ALA A 28 3.53 8.32 2.68
CA ALA A 28 3.69 8.24 4.13
C ALA A 28 5.01 7.59 4.52
N LEU A 29 5.36 6.45 3.92
CA LEU A 29 6.64 5.75 4.16
C LEU A 29 7.84 6.61 3.77
N ARG A 30 7.78 7.36 2.66
CA ARG A 30 8.80 8.33 2.26
C ARG A 30 8.98 9.43 3.30
N ARG A 31 7.90 10.00 3.81
CA ARG A 31 7.97 11.04 4.85
C ARG A 31 8.51 10.53 6.18
N THR A 32 8.33 9.25 6.46
CA THR A 32 8.79 8.62 7.71
C THR A 32 10.09 7.83 7.55
N LYS A 33 10.77 7.95 6.40
CA LYS A 33 12.05 7.28 6.11
C LYS A 33 11.98 5.75 6.31
N GLY A 34 10.87 5.13 5.89
CA GLY A 34 10.67 3.68 6.04
C GLY A 34 10.10 3.25 7.39
N ASP A 35 9.89 4.14 8.36
CA ASP A 35 9.26 3.79 9.63
C ASP A 35 7.75 3.56 9.44
N ALA A 36 7.36 2.27 9.41
CA ALA A 36 5.98 1.85 9.25
C ALA A 36 5.08 2.21 10.46
N ALA A 37 5.62 2.34 11.67
CA ALA A 37 4.83 2.76 12.83
C ALA A 37 4.51 4.25 12.76
N ALA A 38 5.48 5.07 12.39
CA ALA A 38 5.28 6.50 12.14
C ALA A 38 4.35 6.73 10.94
N ALA A 39 4.48 5.95 9.85
CA ALA A 39 3.60 6.06 8.69
C ALA A 39 2.16 5.69 9.07
N ALA A 40 1.96 4.65 9.88
CA ALA A 40 0.63 4.26 10.35
C ALA A 40 -0.01 5.37 11.20
N ARG A 41 0.76 5.99 12.12
CA ARG A 41 0.29 7.14 12.90
C ARG A 41 -0.07 8.34 12.01
N MET A 42 0.74 8.62 11.00
CA MET A 42 0.49 9.71 10.05
C MET A 42 -0.78 9.48 9.23
N LEU A 43 -1.05 8.23 8.85
CA LEU A 43 -2.25 7.83 8.11
C LEU A 43 -3.49 7.62 9.01
N GLY A 44 -3.36 7.80 10.34
CA GLY A 44 -4.45 7.55 11.29
C GLY A 44 -4.87 6.08 11.35
N THR A 45 -3.98 5.15 11.00
CA THR A 45 -4.24 3.71 10.98
C THR A 45 -3.33 2.97 11.96
N THR A 46 -3.49 1.64 12.02
CA THR A 46 -2.64 0.78 12.85
C THR A 46 -1.53 0.14 12.02
N LYS A 47 -0.41 -0.17 12.68
CA LYS A 47 0.73 -0.89 12.06
C LYS A 47 0.29 -2.19 11.38
N ARG A 48 -0.69 -2.91 11.96
CA ARG A 48 -1.23 -4.16 11.41
C ARG A 48 -1.98 -3.95 10.09
N VAL A 49 -2.81 -2.91 10.00
CA VAL A 49 -3.51 -2.56 8.75
C VAL A 49 -2.51 -2.12 7.69
N LEU A 50 -1.53 -1.31 8.07
CA LEU A 50 -0.49 -0.85 7.14
C LEU A 50 0.36 -2.02 6.64
N ALA A 51 0.80 -2.93 7.52
CA ALA A 51 1.57 -4.11 7.15
C ALA A 51 0.80 -5.03 6.19
N GLY A 52 -0.50 -5.21 6.42
CA GLY A 52 -1.37 -5.96 5.50
C GLY A 52 -1.43 -5.32 4.12
N LYS A 53 -1.51 -3.99 4.04
CA LYS A 53 -1.51 -3.26 2.76
C LYS A 53 -0.13 -3.27 2.08
N ILE A 54 0.97 -3.13 2.84
CA ILE A 54 2.33 -3.24 2.31
C ILE A 54 2.55 -4.61 1.67
N HIS A 55 2.11 -5.68 2.34
CA HIS A 55 2.21 -7.04 1.81
C HIS A 55 1.31 -7.24 0.59
N LYS A 56 0.07 -6.72 0.62
CA LYS A 56 -0.88 -6.78 -0.51
C LYS A 56 -0.36 -6.06 -1.76
N TYR A 57 0.34 -4.93 -1.58
CA TYR A 57 0.81 -4.09 -2.66
C TYR A 57 2.28 -4.29 -3.03
N GLU A 58 2.93 -5.26 -2.39
CA GLU A 58 4.35 -5.59 -2.56
C GLU A 58 5.23 -4.32 -2.52
N ILE A 59 5.02 -3.49 -1.49
CA ILE A 59 5.76 -2.24 -1.33
C ILE A 59 7.06 -2.52 -0.58
N ASP A 60 8.19 -2.33 -1.24
CA ASP A 60 9.51 -2.42 -0.60
C ASP A 60 9.78 -1.19 0.26
N CYS A 61 9.60 -1.34 1.57
CA CYS A 61 9.87 -0.28 2.54
C CYS A 61 11.35 0.11 2.63
N THR A 62 12.25 -0.80 2.25
CA THR A 62 13.72 -0.63 2.27
C THR A 62 14.22 0.39 1.25
N LEU A 63 13.43 0.63 0.19
CA LEU A 63 13.74 1.64 -0.82
C LEU A 63 13.67 3.08 -0.28
N PHE A 64 13.01 3.29 0.87
CA PHE A 64 12.83 4.63 1.44
C PHE A 64 13.89 5.01 2.47
N GLU A 65 14.78 4.09 2.85
CA GLU A 65 15.86 4.36 3.81
C GLU A 65 17.07 5.07 3.16
N SER A 66 17.22 4.99 1.83
CA SER A 66 18.45 5.41 1.13
C SER A 66 18.32 6.68 0.27
N GLU A 67 17.15 7.30 0.14
CA GLU A 67 16.94 8.44 -0.77
C GLU A 67 17.25 9.82 -0.13
N TYR A 68 17.91 9.88 1.04
CA TYR A 68 18.36 11.15 1.65
C TYR A 68 19.41 10.95 2.75
#